data_AF-A0A2I1HWK1-F1
#
_entry.id   AF-A0A2I1HWK1-F1
#
_cell.length_a   1.000
_cell.length_b   1.000
_cell.length_c   1.000
_cell.angle_alpha   90.00
_cell.angle_beta   90.00
_cell.angle_gamma   90.00
#
_symmetry.space_group_name_H-M   'P 1'
#
loop_
_entity.id
_entity.type
_entity.pdbx_description
1 polymer ?
#
loop_
_entity_poly.entity_id
_entity_poly.type
_entity_poly.pdbx_seq_one_letter_code
_entity_poly.pdbx_strand_id
1 'polypeptide(L)'
;MEQEQIISNIKKRCDNYKEDQGRMIQSITEKEMVSISIEKIYKKDHNGNEVLITDENQVMEETNRHFQTVAGSVNRNKPIQGRWKEQYKPQPHINENIYFSIMDAPSYDEWLDIIKQLSNGKAAGPSGVSNEMLKHLSDDCSHILYYLI
;
A
#
# COMPACT_ATOMS: atom_id res chain seq x y z
N MET A 1 -10.89 38.57 4.20
CA MET A 1 -11.78 37.70 3.39
C MET A 1 -11.04 36.54 2.73
N GLU A 2 -10.21 36.73 1.70
CA GLU A 2 -9.60 35.59 0.97
C GLU A 2 -8.65 34.73 1.82
N GLN A 3 -7.77 35.36 2.62
CA GLN A 3 -6.85 34.64 3.51
C GLN A 3 -7.58 33.87 4.62
N GLU A 4 -8.66 34.43 5.16
CA GLU A 4 -9.48 33.78 6.19
C GLU A 4 -10.18 32.53 5.61
N GLN A 5 -10.64 32.61 4.36
CA GLN A 5 -11.23 31.49 3.66
C GLN A 5 -10.23 30.36 3.41
N ILE A 6 -8.99 30.70 3.05
CA ILE A 6 -7.91 29.72 2.87
C ILE A 6 -7.61 29.00 4.18
N ILE A 7 -7.42 29.75 5.27
CA ILE A 7 -7.12 29.18 6.60
C ILE A 7 -8.27 28.30 7.09
N SER A 8 -9.52 28.75 6.90
CA SER A 8 -10.72 27.98 7.25
C SER A 8 -10.79 26.67 6.47
N ASN A 9 -10.53 26.69 5.17
CA ASN A 9 -10.53 25.50 4.32
C ASN A 9 -9.40 24.53 4.69
N ILE A 10 -8.21 25.03 5.06
CA ILE A 10 -7.09 24.20 5.55
C ILE A 10 -7.50 23.50 6.85
N LYS A 11 -8.04 24.24 7.81
CA LYS A 11 -8.48 23.67 9.09
C LYS A 11 -9.55 22.58 8.88
N LYS A 12 -10.56 22.87 8.05
CA LYS A 12 -11.62 21.90 7.71
C LYS A 12 -11.07 20.62 7.08
N ARG A 13 -10.03 20.71 6.24
CA ARG A 13 -9.37 19.53 5.66
C ARG A 13 -8.61 18.73 6.71
N CYS A 14 -7.92 19.38 7.65
CA CYS A 14 -7.25 18.72 8.76
C CYS A 14 -8.24 18.00 9.69
N ASP A 15 -9.39 18.62 9.96
CA ASP A 15 -10.44 18.03 10.78
C ASP A 15 -11.07 16.82 10.06
N ASN A 16 -11.42 16.96 8.77
CA ASN A 16 -11.93 15.85 7.97
C ASN A 16 -10.94 14.67 7.88
N TYR A 17 -9.64 14.93 7.83
CA TYR A 17 -8.64 13.86 7.80
C TYR A 17 -8.72 12.92 9.02
N LYS A 18 -9.08 13.46 10.19
CA LYS A 18 -9.22 12.70 11.44
C LYS A 18 -10.63 12.16 11.64
N GLU A 19 -11.64 12.99 11.42
CA GLU A 19 -13.02 12.71 11.83
C GLU A 19 -13.92 12.18 10.70
N ASP A 20 -13.63 12.51 9.43
CA ASP A 20 -14.46 12.14 8.27
C ASP A 20 -13.62 11.99 6.98
N GLN A 21 -12.94 10.85 6.90
CA GLN A 21 -12.07 10.51 5.77
C GLN A 21 -12.84 10.48 4.43
N GLY A 22 -14.14 10.16 4.45
CA GLY A 22 -14.98 10.17 3.26
C GLY A 22 -15.10 11.57 2.66
N ARG A 23 -15.41 12.58 3.49
CA ARG A 23 -15.43 14.00 3.05
C ARG A 23 -14.06 14.49 2.61
N MET A 24 -12.99 14.03 3.24
CA MET A 24 -11.62 14.36 2.82
C MET A 24 -11.34 13.83 1.40
N ILE A 25 -11.63 12.55 1.13
CA ILE A 25 -11.47 11.94 -0.19
C ILE A 25 -12.33 12.66 -1.23
N GLN A 26 -13.59 12.95 -0.90
CA GLN A 26 -14.50 13.69 -1.79
C GLN A 26 -13.94 15.07 -2.15
N SER A 27 -13.42 15.80 -1.16
CA SER A 27 -12.83 17.13 -1.37
C SER A 27 -11.56 17.11 -2.23
N ILE A 28 -10.76 16.04 -2.18
CA ILE A 28 -9.52 15.93 -2.95
C ILE A 28 -9.79 15.47 -4.37
N THR A 29 -10.72 14.51 -4.52
CA THR A 29 -11.02 13.92 -5.83
C THR A 29 -11.93 14.82 -6.66
N GLU A 30 -12.60 15.80 -6.05
CA GLU A 30 -13.64 16.64 -6.67
C GLU A 30 -14.74 15.80 -7.35
N LYS A 31 -14.89 14.54 -6.91
CA LYS A 31 -15.83 13.59 -7.46
C LYS A 31 -17.02 13.45 -6.53
N GLU A 32 -18.20 13.38 -7.13
CA GLU A 32 -19.38 12.92 -6.43
C GLU A 32 -19.21 11.44 -6.09
N MET A 33 -19.37 11.10 -4.81
CA MET A 33 -19.37 9.72 -4.35
C MET A 33 -20.75 9.12 -4.68
N VAL A 34 -20.82 8.40 -5.80
CA VAL A 34 -22.04 7.68 -6.19
C VAL A 34 -22.06 6.34 -5.48
N SER A 35 -23.11 6.11 -4.68
CA SER A 35 -23.38 4.79 -4.11
C SER A 35 -24.21 3.97 -5.09
N ILE A 36 -23.88 2.69 -5.22
CA ILE A 36 -24.68 1.71 -5.96
C ILE A 36 -25.23 0.68 -4.97
N SER A 37 -26.53 0.42 -5.01
CA SER A 37 -27.15 -0.69 -4.28
C SER A 37 -27.40 -1.84 -5.25
N ILE A 38 -26.92 -3.04 -4.88
CA ILE A 38 -27.18 -4.27 -5.64
C ILE A 38 -28.14 -5.09 -4.79
N GLU A 39 -29.40 -5.19 -5.23
CA GLU A 39 -30.45 -5.91 -4.51
C GLU A 39 -30.79 -7.26 -5.13
N LYS A 40 -30.46 -7.44 -6.41
CA LYS A 40 -30.86 -8.61 -7.21
C LYS A 40 -29.77 -9.00 -8.18
N ILE A 41 -29.50 -10.29 -8.28
CA ILE A 41 -28.50 -10.84 -9.20
C ILE A 41 -29.17 -11.91 -10.07
N TYR A 42 -29.03 -11.78 -11.38
CA TYR A 42 -29.34 -12.86 -12.32
C TYR A 42 -28.11 -13.74 -12.51
N LYS A 43 -28.26 -15.03 -12.21
CA LYS A 43 -27.20 -16.03 -12.34
C LYS A 43 -27.71 -17.20 -13.16
N LYS A 44 -26.89 -17.68 -14.11
CA LYS A 44 -27.19 -18.92 -14.83
C LYS A 44 -26.81 -20.13 -13.99
N ASP A 45 -27.74 -21.07 -13.83
CA ASP A 45 -27.46 -22.37 -13.22
C ASP A 45 -26.59 -23.25 -14.15
N HIS A 46 -26.20 -24.43 -13.67
CA HIS A 46 -25.43 -25.39 -14.45
C HIS A 46 -26.16 -25.92 -15.69
N ASN A 47 -27.49 -25.78 -15.73
CA ASN A 47 -28.35 -26.20 -16.83
C ASN A 47 -28.65 -25.05 -17.82
N GLY A 48 -28.12 -23.86 -17.58
CA GLY A 48 -28.31 -22.66 -18.41
C GLY A 48 -29.58 -21.87 -18.11
N ASN A 49 -30.37 -22.24 -17.10
CA ASN A 49 -31.55 -21.48 -16.67
C ASN A 49 -31.13 -20.26 -15.85
N GLU A 50 -31.87 -19.16 -15.98
CA GLU A 50 -31.65 -17.97 -15.18
C GLU A 50 -32.34 -18.09 -13.81
N VAL A 51 -31.56 -17.94 -12.75
CA VAL A 51 -32.01 -17.88 -11.37
C VAL A 51 -31.87 -16.45 -10.88
N LEU A 52 -32.93 -15.92 -10.29
CA LEU A 52 -32.93 -14.62 -9.64
C LEU A 52 -32.60 -14.79 -8.16
N ILE A 53 -31.48 -14.21 -7.74
CA ILE A 53 -31.05 -14.19 -6.35
C ILE A 53 -31.48 -12.87 -5.73
N THR A 54 -32.26 -12.92 -4.66
CA THR A 54 -32.77 -11.76 -3.91
C THR A 54 -32.42 -11.80 -2.43
N ASP A 55 -31.87 -12.91 -1.94
CA ASP A 55 -31.42 -13.04 -0.55
C ASP A 55 -30.15 -12.20 -0.33
N GLU A 56 -30.13 -11.38 0.71
CA GLU A 56 -29.08 -10.39 0.95
C GLU A 56 -27.69 -11.04 1.11
N ASN A 57 -27.59 -12.14 1.84
CA ASN A 57 -26.32 -12.84 2.05
C ASN A 57 -25.81 -13.45 0.73
N GLN A 58 -26.72 -14.06 -0.04
CA GLN A 58 -26.36 -14.61 -1.35
C GLN A 58 -25.98 -13.52 -2.36
N VAL A 59 -26.69 -12.38 -2.37
CA VAL A 59 -26.35 -11.24 -3.22
C VAL A 59 -24.95 -10.72 -2.89
N MET A 60 -24.60 -10.60 -1.60
CA MET A 60 -23.28 -10.17 -1.17
C MET A 60 -22.19 -11.17 -1.59
N GLU A 61 -22.41 -12.46 -1.36
CA GLU A 61 -21.46 -13.52 -1.73
C GLU A 61 -21.19 -13.55 -3.25
N GLU A 62 -22.26 -13.50 -4.04
CA GLU A 62 -22.20 -13.54 -5.49
C GLU A 62 -21.56 -12.27 -6.08
N THR A 63 -21.84 -11.10 -5.49
CA THR A 63 -21.18 -9.84 -5.86
C THR A 63 -19.67 -9.90 -5.61
N ASN A 64 -19.27 -10.35 -4.42
CA ASN A 64 -17.86 -10.53 -4.08
C ASN A 64 -17.16 -11.50 -5.03
N ARG A 65 -17.79 -12.65 -5.31
CA ARG A 65 -17.24 -13.64 -6.23
C ARG A 65 -17.11 -13.07 -7.64
N HIS A 66 -18.09 -12.30 -8.12
CA HIS A 66 -18.01 -11.63 -9.42
C HIS A 66 -16.79 -10.72 -9.49
N PHE A 67 -16.64 -9.75 -8.59
CA PHE A 67 -15.51 -8.81 -8.66
C PHE A 67 -14.14 -9.46 -8.43
N GLN A 68 -14.07 -10.56 -7.69
CA GLN A 68 -12.83 -11.34 -7.55
C GLN A 68 -12.47 -12.11 -8.83
N THR A 69 -13.45 -12.52 -9.63
CA THR A 69 -13.22 -13.42 -10.78
C THR A 69 -13.41 -12.76 -12.15
N VAL A 70 -14.06 -11.58 -12.21
CA VAL A 70 -14.43 -10.88 -13.45
C VAL A 70 -13.22 -10.54 -14.32
N ALA A 71 -12.08 -10.22 -13.70
CA ALA A 71 -10.86 -9.90 -14.43
C ALA A 71 -10.25 -11.14 -15.13
N GLY A 72 -10.72 -12.36 -14.84
CA GLY A 72 -10.18 -13.62 -15.38
C GLY A 72 -8.69 -13.83 -15.08
N SER A 73 -8.09 -12.97 -14.25
CA SER A 73 -6.66 -12.94 -14.03
C SER A 73 -6.32 -13.90 -12.90
N VAL A 74 -6.08 -15.14 -13.27
CA VAL A 74 -5.39 -16.07 -12.37
C VAL A 74 -3.95 -15.59 -12.25
N ASN A 75 -3.46 -15.40 -11.01
CA ASN A 75 -2.05 -15.17 -10.76
C ASN A 75 -1.31 -16.45 -11.16
N ARG A 76 -0.65 -16.41 -12.31
CA ARG A 76 0.09 -17.52 -12.89
C ARG A 76 1.37 -16.96 -13.48
N ASN A 77 2.43 -17.76 -13.48
CA ASN A 77 3.66 -17.41 -14.19
C ASN A 77 3.34 -17.20 -15.67
N LYS A 78 3.48 -15.97 -16.13
CA LYS A 78 3.33 -15.58 -17.54
C LYS A 78 4.72 -15.26 -18.07
N PRO A 79 5.20 -15.92 -19.14
CA PRO A 79 6.47 -15.54 -19.75
C PRO A 79 6.37 -14.10 -20.26
N ILE A 80 7.47 -13.35 -20.15
CA ILE A 80 7.55 -11.99 -20.69
C ILE A 80 7.41 -12.06 -22.22
N GLN A 81 6.42 -11.35 -22.79
CA GLN A 81 6.10 -11.42 -24.22
C GLN A 81 6.53 -10.16 -24.99
N GLY A 82 6.76 -10.33 -26.30
CA GLY A 82 7.01 -9.24 -27.24
C GLY A 82 8.24 -8.41 -26.90
N ARG A 83 8.12 -7.08 -27.05
CA ARG A 83 9.22 -6.12 -26.83
C ARG A 83 9.83 -6.19 -25.42
N TRP A 84 9.05 -6.63 -24.43
CA TRP A 84 9.51 -6.69 -23.04
C TRP A 84 10.56 -7.79 -22.84
N LYS A 85 10.51 -8.87 -23.63
CA LYS A 85 11.52 -9.93 -23.53
C LYS A 85 12.91 -9.38 -23.83
N GLU A 86 13.02 -8.51 -24.82
CA GLU A 86 14.27 -7.86 -25.20
C GLU A 86 14.68 -6.78 -24.20
N GLN A 87 13.72 -5.96 -23.74
CA GLN A 87 13.96 -4.90 -22.77
C GLN A 87 14.52 -5.42 -21.43
N TYR A 88 14.03 -6.58 -20.97
CA TYR A 88 14.42 -7.18 -19.69
C TYR A 88 15.52 -8.23 -19.83
N LYS A 89 16.25 -8.29 -20.96
CA LYS A 89 17.44 -9.15 -21.05
C LYS A 89 18.52 -8.64 -20.09
N PRO A 90 19.27 -9.54 -19.42
CA PRO A 90 20.47 -9.18 -18.70
C PRO A 90 21.42 -8.41 -19.61
N GLN A 91 21.96 -7.30 -19.12
CA GLN A 91 22.91 -6.51 -19.89
C GLN A 91 24.30 -7.14 -19.74
N PRO A 92 25.05 -7.39 -20.82
CA PRO A 92 26.31 -8.14 -20.78
C PRO A 92 27.42 -7.44 -19.98
N HIS A 93 27.29 -6.13 -19.76
CA HIS A 93 28.25 -5.35 -18.96
C HIS A 93 27.89 -5.32 -17.46
N ILE A 94 26.72 -5.83 -17.08
CA ILE A 94 26.31 -5.93 -15.68
C ILE A 94 26.70 -7.32 -15.17
N ASN A 95 27.44 -7.36 -14.07
CA ASN A 95 27.79 -8.61 -13.41
C ASN A 95 26.51 -9.29 -12.86
N GLU A 96 26.30 -10.56 -13.17
CA GLU A 96 25.14 -11.33 -12.72
C GLU A 96 25.02 -11.45 -11.20
N ASN A 97 26.14 -11.28 -10.49
CA ASN A 97 26.23 -11.43 -9.04
C ASN A 97 26.11 -10.10 -8.27
N ILE A 98 25.79 -8.97 -8.90
CA ILE A 98 25.68 -7.66 -8.19
C ILE A 98 24.64 -7.66 -7.05
N TYR A 99 23.68 -8.58 -7.09
CA TYR A 99 22.64 -8.72 -6.07
C TYR A 99 22.77 -10.03 -5.28
N PHE A 100 23.90 -10.73 -5.39
CA PHE A 100 24.07 -12.04 -4.73
C PHE A 100 23.83 -11.95 -3.21
N SER A 101 24.31 -10.88 -2.58
CA SER A 101 24.17 -10.62 -1.14
C SER A 101 22.98 -9.71 -0.78
N ILE A 102 22.04 -9.44 -1.70
CA ILE A 102 20.95 -8.49 -1.43
C ILE A 102 20.01 -8.98 -0.32
N MET A 103 19.92 -10.30 -0.14
CA MET A 103 19.10 -10.92 0.89
C MET A 103 19.89 -11.24 2.17
N ASP A 104 21.19 -10.96 2.19
CA ASP A 104 22.01 -11.15 3.38
C ASP A 104 21.63 -10.08 4.42
N ALA A 105 21.65 -10.47 5.69
CA ALA A 105 21.48 -9.51 6.77
C ALA A 105 22.62 -8.48 6.75
N PRO A 106 22.34 -7.19 7.01
CA PRO A 106 23.39 -6.19 7.10
C PRO A 106 24.34 -6.54 8.25
N SER A 107 25.62 -6.25 8.10
CA SER A 107 26.57 -6.34 9.21
C SER A 107 26.27 -5.28 10.28
N TYR A 108 26.77 -5.51 11.50
CA TYR A 108 26.62 -4.55 12.60
C TYR A 108 27.20 -3.17 12.25
N ASP A 109 28.36 -3.14 11.59
CA ASP A 109 29.02 -1.90 11.20
C ASP A 109 28.22 -1.13 10.14
N GLU A 110 27.69 -1.82 9.12
CA GLU A 110 26.81 -1.21 8.12
C GLU A 110 25.54 -0.64 8.75
N TRP A 111 24.92 -1.40 9.65
CA TRP A 111 23.75 -0.95 10.39
C TRP A 111 24.05 0.31 11.22
N LEU A 112 25.16 0.30 11.95
CA LEU A 112 25.59 1.40 12.80
C LEU A 112 25.89 2.67 11.98
N ASP A 113 26.50 2.53 10.81
CA ASP A 113 26.75 3.63 9.89
C ASP A 113 25.45 4.25 9.37
N ILE A 114 24.43 3.43 9.08
CA ILE A 114 23.10 3.92 8.69
C ILE A 114 22.44 4.69 9.84
N ILE A 115 22.50 4.19 11.08
CA ILE A 115 21.93 4.87 12.25
C ILE A 115 22.55 6.26 12.44
N LYS A 116 23.88 6.38 12.29
CA LYS A 116 24.59 7.66 12.39
C LYS A 116 24.18 8.66 11.30
N GLN A 117 23.88 8.17 10.10
CA GLN A 117 23.50 8.99 8.94
C GLN A 117 22.03 9.44 8.93
N LEU A 118 21.19 8.96 9.87
CA LEU A 118 19.81 9.41 9.97
C LEU A 118 19.71 10.94 10.07
N SER A 119 18.65 11.54 9.56
CA SER A 119 18.50 13.01 9.65
C SER A 119 17.93 13.43 11.01
N ASN A 120 18.42 14.56 11.54
CA ASN A 120 17.93 15.14 12.79
C ASN A 120 16.70 16.03 12.54
N GLY A 121 15.87 16.24 13.56
CA GLY A 121 14.69 17.10 13.55
C GLY A 121 13.51 16.52 12.77
N LYS A 122 13.50 15.21 12.53
CA LYS A 122 12.37 14.52 11.89
C LYS A 122 11.32 14.15 12.93
N ALA A 123 10.04 14.24 12.51
CA ALA A 123 8.95 13.78 13.35
C ALA A 123 9.08 12.27 13.60
N ALA A 124 8.94 11.86 14.86
CA ALA A 124 8.91 10.46 15.22
C ALA A 124 7.68 9.79 14.58
N GLY A 125 7.84 8.52 14.19
CA GLY A 125 6.74 7.69 13.70
C GLY A 125 5.74 7.33 14.81
N PRO A 126 4.78 6.43 14.54
CA PRO A 126 3.77 6.00 15.52
C PRO A 126 4.35 5.41 16.81
N SER A 127 5.59 4.89 16.78
CA SER A 127 6.30 4.39 17.95
C SER A 127 6.77 5.49 18.91
N GLY A 128 6.80 6.76 18.48
CA GLY A 128 7.35 7.87 19.25
C GLY A 128 8.88 7.88 19.34
N VAL A 129 9.58 6.94 18.71
CA VAL A 129 11.05 6.87 18.70
C VAL A 129 11.60 7.81 17.63
N SER A 130 12.43 8.78 18.05
CA SER A 130 13.09 9.71 17.13
C SER A 130 14.45 9.18 16.65
N ASN A 131 14.96 9.75 15.56
CA ASN A 131 16.28 9.40 15.05
C ASN A 131 17.40 9.75 16.05
N GLU A 132 17.25 10.84 16.80
CA GLU A 132 18.18 11.26 17.85
C GLU A 132 18.23 10.23 18.98
N MET A 133 17.09 9.64 19.34
CA MET A 133 17.07 8.56 20.32
C MET A 133 17.91 7.38 19.84
N LEU A 134 17.75 6.96 18.58
CA LEU A 134 18.53 5.87 17.99
C LEU A 134 20.03 6.18 17.92
N LYS A 135 20.40 7.41 17.57
CA LYS A 135 21.80 7.86 17.49
C LYS A 135 22.52 7.95 18.83
N HIS A 136 21.78 8.20 19.91
CA HIS A 136 22.32 8.40 21.25
C HIS A 136 22.11 7.18 22.17
N LEU A 137 21.77 6.02 21.61
CA LEU A 137 21.74 4.77 22.36
C LEU A 137 23.13 4.41 22.90
N SER A 138 23.15 3.72 24.04
CA SER A 138 24.36 3.05 24.51
C SER A 138 24.74 1.89 23.58
N ASP A 139 25.99 1.48 23.63
CA ASP A 139 26.49 0.36 22.81
C ASP A 139 25.73 -0.94 23.10
N ASP A 140 25.41 -1.23 24.37
CA ASP A 140 24.64 -2.40 24.77
C ASP A 140 23.24 -2.41 24.15
N CYS A 141 22.53 -1.28 24.21
CA CYS A 141 21.20 -1.16 23.63
C CYS A 141 21.24 -1.23 22.09
N SER A 142 22.29 -0.68 21.48
CA SER A 142 22.51 -0.74 20.03
C SER A 142 22.72 -2.18 19.57
N HIS A 143 23.50 -2.97 20.30
CA HIS A 143 23.67 -4.40 20.03
C HIS A 143 22.35 -5.16 20.18
N ILE A 144 21.58 -4.89 21.24
CA ILE A 144 20.26 -5.52 21.42
C ILE A 144 19.33 -5.21 20.24
N LEU A 145 19.27 -3.95 19.79
CA LEU A 145 18.46 -3.60 18.62
C LEU A 145 18.92 -4.29 17.34
N TYR A 146 20.22 -4.44 17.14
CA TYR A 146 20.76 -5.18 16.00
C TYR A 146 20.40 -6.68 16.03
N TYR A 147 20.22 -7.28 17.21
CA TYR A 147 19.73 -8.66 17.29
C TYR A 147 18.23 -8.82 16.95
N LEU A 148 17.48 -7.73 16.83
CA LEU A 148 16.05 -7.74 16.52
C LEU A 148 15.73 -7.55 15.04
N ILE A 149 16.74 -7.29 14.21
CA ILE A 149 16.62 -7.11 12.75
C ILE A 149 17.07 -8.36 12.00
#